data_AF-A0A7J2S4S2-F1
#
_entry.id   AF-A0A7J2S4S2-F1
#
_cell.length_a   1.000
_cell.length_b   1.000
_cell.length_c   1.000
_cell.angle_alpha   90.00
_cell.angle_beta   90.00
_cell.angle_gamma   90.00
#
_symmetry.space_group_name_H-M   'P 1'
#
loop_
_entity.id
_entity.type
_entity.pdbx_description
1 polymer ?
#
loop_
_entity_poly.entity_id
_entity_poly.type
_entity_poly.pdbx_seq_one_letter_code
_entity_poly.pdbx_strand_id
1 'polypeptide(L)'
;SCTITTGEVYEVYKDLCKKNRTDPLTQRRVTDLISELDMLGIITARVISKGRYGRTRDIRMSSSFDEIINILKEDEIFENLSNYKIRGQARLI
;
A
#
# COMPACT_ATOMS: atom_id res chain seq x y z
N SER A 1 -9.95 10.28 8.18
CA SER A 1 -10.01 8.83 7.84
C SER A 1 -9.70 8.64 6.36
N CYS A 2 -8.41 8.72 5.98
CA CYS A 2 -8.01 8.40 4.61
C CYS A 2 -8.04 6.88 4.43
N THR A 3 -8.84 6.42 3.49
CA THR A 3 -8.87 5.03 3.03
C THR A 3 -8.18 4.97 1.68
N ILE A 4 -7.27 4.02 1.51
CA ILE A 4 -6.54 3.79 0.26
C ILE A 4 -7.07 2.49 -0.34
N THR A 5 -7.22 2.44 -1.65
CA THR A 5 -7.65 1.24 -2.37
C THR A 5 -6.47 0.35 -2.74
N THR A 6 -6.72 -0.95 -3.01
CA THR A 6 -5.70 -1.86 -3.55
C THR A 6 -5.06 -1.37 -4.86
N GLY A 7 -5.82 -0.63 -5.68
CA GLY A 7 -5.30 -0.01 -6.91
C GLY A 7 -4.28 1.09 -6.60
N GLU A 8 -4.61 2.01 -5.69
CA GLU A 8 -3.70 3.07 -5.27
C GLU A 8 -2.43 2.53 -4.59
N VAL A 9 -2.56 1.48 -3.76
CA VAL A 9 -1.39 0.79 -3.19
C VAL A 9 -0.50 0.21 -4.30
N TYR A 10 -1.08 -0.43 -5.32
CA TYR A 10 -0.32 -1.01 -6.41
C TYR A 10 0.41 0.04 -7.27
N GLU A 11 -0.21 1.19 -7.52
CA GLU A 11 0.45 2.29 -8.25
C GLU A 11 1.66 2.82 -7.48
N VAL A 12 1.52 3.09 -6.17
CA VAL A 12 2.65 3.53 -5.35
C VAL A 12 3.75 2.46 -5.29
N TYR A 13 3.39 1.18 -5.13
CA TYR A 13 4.34 0.06 -5.16
C TYR A 13 5.13 0.02 -6.47
N LYS A 14 4.47 0.12 -7.63
CA LYS A 14 5.15 0.14 -8.93
C LYS A 14 6.13 1.30 -9.05
N ASP A 15 5.77 2.46 -8.54
CA ASP A 15 6.65 3.64 -8.57
C ASP A 15 7.89 3.47 -7.67
N LEU A 16 7.74 2.80 -6.52
CA LEU A 16 8.86 2.44 -5.65
C LEU A 16 9.79 1.42 -6.34
N CYS A 17 9.24 0.38 -6.97
CA CYS A 17 10.00 -0.60 -7.74
C CYS A 17 10.84 0.06 -8.86
N LYS A 18 10.24 0.98 -9.63
CA LYS A 18 10.94 1.71 -10.69
C LYS A 18 12.14 2.51 -10.16
N LYS A 19 11.99 3.15 -9.00
CA LYS A 19 13.08 3.94 -8.39
C LYS A 19 14.23 3.06 -7.91
N ASN A 20 13.91 1.89 -7.39
CA ASN A 20 14.91 0.90 -6.95
C ASN A 20 15.41 -0.01 -8.07
N ARG A 21 15.01 0.24 -9.33
CA ARG A 21 15.36 -0.61 -10.49
C ARG A 21 15.02 -2.08 -10.27
N THR A 22 13.91 -2.32 -9.59
CA THR A 22 13.36 -3.67 -9.35
C THR A 22 12.14 -3.88 -10.25
N ASP A 23 11.99 -5.09 -10.78
CA ASP A 23 10.79 -5.43 -11.54
C ASP A 23 9.58 -5.57 -10.60
N PRO A 24 8.45 -4.89 -10.89
CA PRO A 24 7.28 -4.98 -10.05
C PRO A 24 6.61 -6.35 -10.19
N LEU A 25 6.12 -6.87 -9.06
CA LEU A 25 5.20 -8.00 -9.08
C LEU A 25 3.89 -7.64 -9.80
N THR A 26 3.16 -8.68 -10.21
CA THR A 26 1.82 -8.49 -10.79
C THR A 26 0.84 -7.98 -9.72
N GLN A 27 -0.20 -7.26 -10.16
CA GLN A 27 -1.25 -6.76 -9.25
C GLN A 27 -1.90 -7.88 -8.42
N ARG A 28 -2.03 -9.08 -8.98
CA ARG A 28 -2.52 -10.26 -8.26
C ARG A 28 -1.61 -10.63 -7.09
N ARG A 29 -0.29 -10.73 -7.32
CA ARG A 29 0.68 -11.06 -6.27
C ARG A 29 0.72 -10.01 -5.17
N VAL A 30 0.64 -8.72 -5.52
CA VAL A 30 0.55 -7.64 -4.51
C VAL A 30 -0.75 -7.73 -3.70
N THR A 31 -1.86 -8.12 -4.33
CA THR A 31 -3.13 -8.36 -3.63
C THR A 31 -3.05 -9.54 -2.67
N ASP A 32 -2.31 -10.60 -3.03
CA ASP A 32 -2.05 -11.73 -2.13
C ASP A 32 -1.27 -11.24 -0.90
N LEU A 33 -0.18 -10.46 -1.10
CA LEU A 33 0.61 -9.88 0.01
C LEU A 33 -0.23 -8.97 0.93
N ILE A 34 -1.10 -8.13 0.35
CA ILE A 34 -2.05 -7.31 1.13
C ILE A 34 -2.96 -8.19 1.98
N SER A 35 -3.38 -9.35 1.48
CA SER A 35 -4.22 -10.28 2.22
C SER A 35 -3.45 -10.97 3.36
N GLU A 36 -2.16 -11.27 3.14
CA GLU A 36 -1.27 -11.76 4.20
C GLU A 36 -1.11 -10.73 5.33
N LEU A 37 -0.87 -9.46 5.00
CA LEU A 37 -0.79 -8.38 5.99
C LEU A 37 -2.10 -8.18 6.77
N ASP A 38 -3.24 -8.36 6.12
CA ASP A 38 -4.58 -8.33 6.73
C ASP A 38 -4.78 -9.51 7.69
N MET A 39 -4.35 -10.71 7.31
CA MET A 39 -4.38 -11.90 8.18
C MET A 39 -3.46 -11.75 9.40
N LEU A 40 -2.32 -11.08 9.25
CA LEU A 40 -1.41 -10.75 10.35
C LEU A 40 -1.93 -9.61 11.26
N GLY A 41 -3.04 -8.95 10.88
CA GLY A 41 -3.61 -7.85 11.65
C GLY A 41 -2.83 -6.54 11.58
N ILE A 42 -1.90 -6.42 10.63
CA ILE A 42 -1.09 -5.20 10.43
C ILE A 42 -1.95 -4.12 9.77
N ILE A 43 -2.77 -4.54 8.81
CA ILE A 43 -3.76 -3.71 8.13
C ILE A 43 -5.15 -4.35 8.24
N THR A 44 -6.17 -3.57 7.93
CA THR A 44 -7.53 -4.05 7.68
C THR A 44 -7.86 -3.76 6.22
N ALA A 45 -8.19 -4.78 5.44
CA ALA A 45 -8.48 -4.65 4.01
C ALA A 45 -9.90 -5.15 3.67
N ARG A 46 -10.88 -4.24 3.77
CA ARG A 46 -12.32 -4.53 3.64
C ARG A 46 -12.81 -4.44 2.20
N VAL A 47 -13.47 -5.48 1.70
CA VAL A 47 -14.17 -5.43 0.41
C VAL A 47 -15.38 -4.50 0.48
N ILE A 48 -15.44 -3.53 -0.42
CA ILE A 48 -16.58 -2.64 -0.61
C ILE A 48 -17.17 -2.81 -2.01
N SER A 49 -18.51 -2.86 -2.09
CA SER A 49 -19.22 -2.86 -3.37
C SER A 49 -19.33 -1.43 -3.90
N LYS A 50 -19.01 -1.23 -5.17
CA LYS A 50 -19.27 0.01 -5.91
C LYS A 50 -20.41 -0.16 -6.92
N GLY A 51 -21.28 -1.18 -6.74
CA GLY A 51 -22.38 -1.45 -7.66
C GLY A 51 -21.87 -1.89 -9.04
N ARG A 52 -22.36 -1.26 -10.11
CA ARG A 52 -21.94 -1.57 -11.51
C ARG A 52 -20.46 -1.31 -11.79
N TYR A 53 -19.79 -0.51 -10.95
CA TYR A 53 -18.36 -0.23 -11.05
C TYR A 53 -17.48 -1.32 -10.39
N GLY A 54 -18.09 -2.42 -9.95
CA GLY A 54 -17.38 -3.58 -9.43
C GLY A 54 -17.17 -3.53 -7.92
N ARG A 55 -16.13 -4.21 -7.45
CA ARG A 55 -15.75 -4.31 -6.04
C ARG A 55 -14.32 -3.82 -5.89
N THR A 56 -14.03 -3.09 -4.82
CA THR A 56 -12.66 -2.74 -4.45
C THR A 56 -12.42 -3.09 -2.98
N ARG A 57 -11.18 -3.04 -2.51
CA ARG A 57 -10.85 -3.17 -1.10
C ARG A 57 -10.35 -1.83 -0.59
N ASP A 58 -10.97 -1.34 0.48
CA ASP A 58 -10.45 -0.23 1.25
C ASP A 58 -9.48 -0.76 2.30
N ILE A 59 -8.29 -0.18 2.33
CA ILE A 59 -7.19 -0.55 3.23
C ILE A 59 -7.02 0.53 4.28
N ARG A 60 -6.82 0.09 5.53
CA ARG A 60 -6.55 0.94 6.70
C ARG A 60 -5.44 0.32 7.55
N MET A 61 -4.62 1.16 8.16
CA MET A 61 -3.66 0.69 9.17
C MET A 61 -4.41 0.19 10.40
N SER A 62 -4.00 -0.96 10.93
CA SER A 62 -4.55 -1.52 12.18
C SER A 62 -3.55 -1.42 13.33
N SER A 63 -2.25 -1.42 13.02
CA SER A 63 -1.17 -1.19 13.99
C SER A 63 -0.73 0.27 14.06
N SER A 64 0.06 0.61 15.08
CA SER A 64 0.65 1.93 15.24
C SER A 64 1.59 2.26 14.07
N PHE A 65 1.41 3.44 13.48
CA PHE A 65 2.29 3.91 12.40
C PHE A 65 3.74 4.03 12.87
N ASP A 66 3.96 4.55 14.08
CA ASP A 66 5.30 4.76 14.62
C ASP A 66 6.05 3.45 14.85
N GLU A 67 5.36 2.40 15.32
CA GLU A 67 5.94 1.07 15.49
C GLU A 67 6.36 0.48 14.14
N ILE A 68 5.50 0.55 13.13
CA ILE A 68 5.82 0.05 11.79
C ILE A 68 7.00 0.81 11.19
N ILE A 69 7.03 2.13 11.32
CA ILE A 69 8.14 2.94 10.81
C ILE A 69 9.45 2.60 11.52
N ASN A 70 9.43 2.37 12.83
CA ASN A 70 10.65 2.01 13.56
C ASN A 70 11.20 0.66 13.10
N ILE A 71 10.33 -0.34 12.89
CA ILE A 71 10.74 -1.65 12.35
C ILE A 71 11.29 -1.48 10.93
N LEU A 72 10.62 -0.70 10.07
CA LEU A 72 11.06 -0.50 8.69
C LEU A 72 12.40 0.25 8.61
N LYS A 73 12.71 1.15 9.54
CA LYS A 73 14.00 1.86 9.58
C LYS A 73 15.20 0.96 9.86
N GLU A 74 14.98 -0.24 10.38
CA GLU A 74 16.07 -1.22 10.58
C GLU A 74 16.49 -1.88 9.25
N ASP A 75 15.71 -1.72 8.17
CA ASP A 75 15.99 -2.26 6.84
C ASP A 75 16.73 -1.24 5.96
N GLU A 76 17.94 -1.60 5.50
CA GLU A 76 18.78 -0.78 4.60
C GLU A 76 18.08 -0.41 3.28
N ILE A 77 17.14 -1.24 2.80
CA ILE A 77 16.35 -0.97 1.59
C ILE A 77 15.36 0.17 1.86
N PHE A 78 14.83 0.26 3.08
CA PHE A 78 13.84 1.28 3.44
C PHE A 78 14.45 2.68 3.52
N GLU A 79 15.69 2.84 3.98
CA GLU A 79 16.37 4.14 3.99
C GLU A 79 16.47 4.76 2.58
N ASN A 80 16.69 3.91 1.56
CA ASN A 80 16.71 4.35 0.17
C ASN A 80 15.32 4.77 -0.35
N LEU A 81 14.26 4.21 0.24
CA LEU A 81 12.86 4.48 -0.11
C LEU A 81 12.23 5.63 0.68
N SER A 82 12.70 5.93 1.89
CA SER A 82 12.08 6.91 2.80
C SER A 82 12.10 8.35 2.25
N ASN A 83 12.98 8.63 1.29
CA ASN A 83 13.02 9.91 0.56
C ASN A 83 11.97 10.02 -0.56
N TYR A 84 11.11 9.01 -0.74
CA TYR A 84 10.02 9.03 -1.70
C TYR A 84 8.92 10.02 -1.27
N LYS A 85 8.80 11.14 -2.00
CA LYS A 85 7.59 11.98 -1.95
C LYS A 85 6.56 11.46 -2.95
N ILE A 86 5.37 11.08 -2.45
CA ILE A 86 4.20 10.76 -3.28
C ILE A 86 3.88 12.00 -4.13
N ARG A 87 3.96 11.88 -5.46
CA ARG A 87 3.56 12.94 -6.37
C ARG A 87 2.04 12.93 -6.49
N GLY A 88 1.39 13.98 -5.97
CA GLY A 88 0.02 14.36 -6.30
C GLY A 88 -1.08 13.55 -5.61
N GLN A 89 -1.47 13.95 -4.39
CA GLN A 89 -2.87 13.85 -4.00
C GLN A 89 -3.58 15.16 -4.37
N ALA A 90 -3.97 15.30 -5.63
CA ALA A 90 -5.10 16.16 -5.98
C ALA A 90 -6.34 15.28 -5.86
N ARG A 91 -6.92 15.23 -4.67
CA ARG A 91 -8.28 14.72 -4.52
C ARG A 91 -9.19 15.79 -5.16
N LEU A 92 -9.49 15.63 -6.45
CA LEU A 92 -10.60 16.36 -7.07
C LEU A 92 -11.87 15.85 -6.38
N ILE A 93 -12.37 16.65 -5.45
CA ILE A 93 -13.78 16.66 -5.04
C ILE A 93 -14.58 17.44 -6.07
#